data_AF-A0A7W1W5T3-F1
#
_entry.id   AF-A0A7W1W5T3-F1
#
_cell.length_a   1.000
_cell.length_b   1.000
_cell.length_c   1.000
_cell.angle_alpha   90.00
_cell.angle_beta   90.00
_cell.angle_gamma   90.00
#
_symmetry.space_group_name_H-M   'P 1'
#
loop_
_entity.id
_entity.type
_entity.pdbx_description
1 polymer ?
#
loop_
_entity_poly.entity_id
_entity_poly.type
_entity_poly.pdbx_seq_one_letter_code
_entity_poly.pdbx_strand_id
1 'polypeptide(L)' 'TTCRVEVLAGDPGEIGEPERAILATKTDLGERTRLSCQVRLIDDLHVQVIRQASVEGIDAGGRPTE' A
#
# COMPACT_ATOMS: atom_id res chain seq x y z
N THR A 1 -5.72 -5.67 1.66
CA THR A 1 -5.26 -4.80 0.56
C THR A 1 -3.77 -4.98 0.39
N THR A 2 -3.32 -5.44 -0.77
CA THR A 2 -1.91 -5.77 -1.04
C THR A 2 -1.07 -4.53 -1.40
N CYS A 3 -1.71 -3.45 -1.86
CA CYS A 3 -1.06 -2.19 -2.26
C CYS A 3 -0.93 -1.15 -1.11
N ARG A 4 -0.94 -1.59 0.15
CA ARG A 4 -0.92 -0.65 1.29
C ARG A 4 0.48 -0.08 1.51
N VAL A 5 0.57 1.25 1.57
CA VAL A 5 1.81 2.00 1.86
C VAL A 5 1.53 3.10 2.87
N GLU A 6 2.54 3.51 3.62
CA GLU A 6 2.52 4.73 4.46
C GLU A 6 3.36 5.81 3.77
N VAL A 7 2.84 7.03 3.67
CA VAL A 7 3.59 8.14 3.10
C VAL A 7 4.50 8.76 4.16
N LEU A 8 5.81 8.73 3.91
CA LEU A 8 6.83 9.32 4.78
C LEU A 8 7.11 10.79 4.43
N ALA A 9 7.10 11.13 3.14
CA ALA A 9 7.29 12.49 2.64
C ALA A 9 6.67 12.67 1.24
N GLY A 10 6.29 13.91 0.91
CA GLY A 10 5.61 14.27 -0.34
C GLY A 10 4.08 14.30 -0.22
N ASP A 11 3.39 14.76 -1.27
CA ASP A 11 1.93 14.83 -1.33
C ASP A 11 1.36 13.76 -2.29
N PRO A 12 0.66 12.74 -1.79
CA PRO A 12 0.00 11.73 -2.62
C PRO A 12 -1.30 12.22 -3.28
N GLY A 13 -1.69 13.48 -3.07
CA GLY A 13 -2.95 14.06 -3.53
C GLY A 13 -4.16 13.60 -2.70
N GLU A 14 -5.35 13.91 -3.19
CA GLU A 14 -6.59 13.63 -2.45
C GLU A 14 -6.93 12.13 -2.40
N ILE A 15 -7.66 11.73 -1.34
CA ILE A 15 -8.22 10.38 -1.22
C ILE A 15 -9.61 10.38 -1.86
N GLY A 16 -9.72 9.65 -2.98
CA GLY A 16 -11.00 9.41 -3.66
C GLY A 16 -11.90 8.42 -2.92
N GLU A 17 -13.18 8.40 -3.31
CA GLU A 17 -14.20 7.55 -2.68
C GLU A 17 -13.88 6.03 -2.68
N PRO A 18 -13.35 5.45 -3.79
CA PRO A 18 -13.01 4.03 -3.80
C PRO A 18 -11.92 3.68 -2.77
N GLU A 19 -10.92 4.55 -2.63
CA GLU A 19 -9.85 4.37 -1.66
C GLU A 19 -10.38 4.49 -0.23
N ARG A 20 -11.19 5.52 0.03
CA ARG A 20 -11.81 5.78 1.34
C ARG A 20 -12.67 4.60 1.80
N ALA A 21 -13.52 4.08 0.91
CA ALA A 21 -14.39 2.95 1.20
C ALA A 21 -13.58 1.71 1.60
N ILE A 22 -12.49 1.42 0.89
CA ILE A 22 -11.63 0.27 1.21
C ILE A 22 -10.88 0.48 2.52
N LEU A 23 -10.32 1.68 2.75
CA LEU A 23 -9.62 2.03 3.98
C LEU A 23 -10.55 1.92 5.20
N ALA A 24 -11.80 2.38 5.10
CA ALA A 24 -12.79 2.26 6.19
C ALA A 24 -13.05 0.81 6.64
N THR A 25 -12.76 -0.19 5.80
CA THR A 25 -12.87 -1.61 6.18
C THR A 25 -11.67 -2.16 6.96
N LYS A 26 -10.71 -1.32 7.36
CA LYS A 26 -9.46 -1.72 8.00
C LYS A 26 -9.33 -1.09 9.38
N THR A 27 -8.80 -1.86 10.31
CA THR A 27 -8.66 -1.48 11.73
C THR A 27 -7.23 -1.06 12.09
N ASP A 28 -6.27 -1.27 11.18
CA ASP A 28 -4.83 -1.10 11.36
C ASP A 28 -4.26 -0.03 10.41
N LEU A 29 -4.87 1.16 10.38
CA LEU A 29 -4.45 2.25 9.51
C LEU A 29 -3.62 3.29 10.28
N GLY A 30 -2.48 3.65 9.70
CA GLY A 30 -1.75 4.87 10.07
C GLY A 30 -2.41 6.11 9.47
N GLU A 31 -2.10 7.27 10.03
CA GLU A 31 -2.65 8.56 9.59
C GLU A 31 -2.30 8.90 8.14
N ARG A 32 -1.15 8.41 7.64
CA ARG A 32 -0.69 8.63 6.26
C ARG A 32 -0.77 7.35 5.42
N THR A 33 -1.63 6.41 5.80
CA THR A 33 -1.82 5.18 5.03
C THR A 33 -2.58 5.47 3.74
N ARG A 34 -2.03 5.00 2.61
CA ARG A 34 -2.60 5.10 1.27
C ARG A 34 -2.61 3.75 0.57
N LEU A 35 -3.44 3.64 -0.46
CA LEU A 35 -3.40 2.54 -1.42
C LEU A 35 -2.58 3.00 -2.64
N SER A 36 -1.38 2.45 -2.83
CA SER A 36 -0.47 2.90 -3.89
C SER A 36 -1.07 2.80 -5.29
N CYS A 37 -1.99 1.85 -5.52
CA CYS A 37 -2.68 1.71 -6.80
C CYS A 37 -3.68 2.85 -7.11
N GLN A 38 -4.03 3.69 -6.14
CA GLN A 38 -4.91 4.85 -6.31
C GLN A 38 -4.14 6.17 -6.41
N VAL A 39 -2.86 6.18 -6.05
CA VAL A 39 -2.00 7.36 -6.10
C VAL A 39 -1.49 7.56 -7.53
N ARG A 40 -1.67 8.77 -8.06
CA ARG A 40 -1.06 9.21 -9.34
C ARG A 40 0.12 10.11 -9.02
N LEU A 41 1.29 9.77 -9.54
CA LEU A 41 2.50 10.55 -9.28
C LEU A 41 2.44 11.89 -10.04
N ILE A 42 2.56 12.96 -9.27
CA ILE A 42 2.67 14.35 -9.76
C ILE A 42 4.00 14.98 -9.36
N ASP A 43 4.66 14.44 -8.33
CA ASP A 43 5.96 14.85 -7.79
C ASP A 43 6.58 13.65 -7.03
N ASP A 44 7.76 13.85 -6.44
CA ASP A 44 8.48 12.87 -5.65
C ASP A 44 7.72 12.47 -4.37
N LEU A 45 7.67 11.17 -4.10
CA LEU A 45 7.02 10.59 -2.94
C LEU A 45 7.94 9.58 -2.27
N HIS A 46 8.15 9.73 -0.96
CA HIS A 46 8.85 8.74 -0.16
C HIS A 46 7.83 7.92 0.62
N VAL A 47 7.80 6.61 0.39
CA VAL A 47 6.81 5.70 0.98
C VAL A 47 7.47 4.52 1.69
N GLN A 48 6.79 4.02 2.73
CA GLN A 48 7.09 2.76 3.38
C GLN A 48 6.07 1.71 2.97
N VAL A 49 6.53 0.53 2.56
CA VAL A 49 5.65 -0.60 2.21
C VAL A 49 5.23 -1.33 3.48
N ILE A 50 3.91 -1.43 3.73
CA ILE A 50 3.38 -2.00 4.98
C ILE A 50 3.13 -3.52 4.87
N ARG A 51 2.87 -4.03 3.65
CA ARG A 51 2.66 -5.46 3.37
C ARG A 51 3.58 -5.97 2.28
N GLN A 52 4.88 -5.99 2.58
CA GLN A 52 5.85 -6.57 1.69
C GLN A 52 5.92 -8.07 1.98
N ALA A 53 5.68 -8.93 0.98
CA ALA A 53 5.77 -10.38 1.14
C ALA A 53 7.16 -10.83 1.64
N SER A 54 8.22 -10.09 1.30
CA SER A 54 9.59 -10.33 1.81
C SER A 54 9.79 -9.93 3.28
N VAL A 55 8.89 -9.14 3.86
CA VAL A 55 8.89 -8.75 5.29
C VAL A 55 8.00 -9.68 6.09
N GLU A 56 6.89 -10.16 5.49
CA GLU A 56 5.97 -11.12 6.13
C GLU A 56 6.50 -12.57 6.15
N GLY A 57 7.71 -12.81 5.63
CA GLY A 57 8.35 -14.14 5.66
C GLY A 57 7.57 -15.20 4.88
N ILE A 58 6.79 -14.78 3.88
CA ILE A 58 5.99 -15.69 3.05
C ILE A 58 6.96 -16.44 2.15
N ASP A 59 7.06 -17.76 2.35
CA ASP A 59 7.87 -18.63 1.51
C ASP A 59 7.46 -18.49 0.04
N ALA A 60 8.47 -18.39 -0.82
CA ALA A 60 8.24 -18.45 -2.26
C ALA A 60 7.54 -19.77 -2.59
N GLY A 61 6.46 -19.70 -3.36
CA GLY A 61 5.75 -20.90 -3.82
C GLY A 61 6.71 -21.88 -4.50
N GLY A 62 6.47 -23.18 -4.30
CA GLY A 62 7.28 -24.23 -4.93
C GLY A 62 7.35 -24.06 -6.45
N ARG A 63 8.51 -24.36 -7.04
CA ARG A 63 8.64 -24.37 -8.51
C ARG A 63 7.67 -25.39 -9.11
N PRO A 64 7.09 -25.12 -10.29
CA PRO A 64 6.28 -26.11 -10.98
C PRO A 64 7.09 -27.40 -11.15
N THR A 65 6.46 -28.54 -10.86
CA THR A 65 6.99 -29.84 -11.28
C THR A 65 6.61 -30.04 -12.74
N GLU A 66 7.51 -30.64 -13.50
CA GLU A 66 7.41 -30.89 -14.96
C GLU A 66 6.07 -31.50 -15.39
#